data_AF-A0A758JDH6-F1
#
_entry.id   AF-A0A758JDH6-F1
#
_cell.length_a   1.000
_cell.length_b   1.000
_cell.length_c   1.000
_cell.angle_alpha   90.00
_cell.angle_beta   90.00
_cell.angle_gamma   90.00
#
_symmetry.space_group_name_H-M   'P 1'
#
loop_
_entity.id
_entity.type
_entity.pdbx_description
1 polymer ?
#
loop_
_entity_poly.entity_id
_entity_poly.type
_entity_poly.pdbx_seq_one_letter_code
_entity_poly.pdbx_strand_id
1 'polypeptide(L)'
;MEKPKAERNDLAIAHISGSLKAMAKDLKTPVISLSQLSRDVEKRPNKRPTNADLRDSGSIEQDADSIIMLYREAVYDENSSAAPFAEIIVTKNRFGSLGTVYQRFCNGHFVACDQDEARQICTASNAPAARGRRYAQGADV
;
A
#
# COMPACT_ATOMS: atom_id res chain seq x y z
N MET A 1 17.64 20.85 15.93
CA MET A 1 16.99 21.23 14.66
C MET A 1 15.76 22.03 15.00
N GLU A 2 15.82 23.34 14.79
CA GLU A 2 14.69 24.23 15.00
C GLU A 2 13.65 23.94 13.91
N LYS A 3 12.43 23.55 14.30
CA LYS A 3 11.35 23.31 13.34
C LYS A 3 10.99 24.67 12.72
N PRO A 4 10.98 24.79 11.39
CA PRO A 4 10.45 25.99 10.75
C PRO A 4 9.04 26.25 11.29
N LYS A 5 8.71 27.53 11.55
CA LYS A 5 7.31 27.98 11.67
C LYS A 5 6.53 27.38 10.51
N ALA A 6 5.26 26.99 10.71
CA ALA A 6 4.40 26.29 9.76
C ALA A 6 4.21 26.99 8.38
N GLU A 7 5.29 27.21 7.66
CA GLU A 7 5.39 27.26 6.22
C GLU A 7 4.86 25.92 5.75
N ARG A 8 3.76 25.96 5.01
CA ARG A 8 3.30 24.93 4.06
C ARG A 8 3.92 23.53 4.31
N ASN A 9 3.16 22.67 5.00
CA ASN A 9 3.58 21.33 5.42
C ASN A 9 4.25 20.52 4.28
N ASP A 10 3.82 20.73 3.04
CA ASP A 10 4.41 20.15 1.83
C ASP A 10 5.88 20.56 1.61
N LEU A 11 6.26 21.80 1.89
CA LEU A 11 7.66 22.28 1.81
C LEU A 11 8.53 21.65 2.89
N ALA A 12 8.01 21.55 4.11
CA ALA A 12 8.73 20.89 5.21
C ALA A 12 8.98 19.41 4.91
N ILE A 13 7.97 18.71 4.38
CA ILE A 13 8.10 17.31 3.95
C ILE A 13 9.10 17.18 2.80
N ALA A 14 9.09 18.09 1.82
CA ALA A 14 10.07 18.12 0.74
C ALA A 14 11.51 18.30 1.26
N HIS A 15 11.72 19.21 2.20
CA HIS A 15 13.04 19.41 2.80
C HIS A 15 13.52 18.16 3.56
N ILE A 16 12.64 17.53 4.34
CA ILE A 16 12.97 16.32 5.11
C ILE A 16 13.29 15.14 4.18
N SER A 17 12.44 14.88 3.18
CA SER A 17 12.64 13.77 2.23
C SER A 17 13.95 13.93 1.42
N GLY A 18 14.22 15.12 0.92
CA GLY A 18 15.49 15.43 0.26
C GLY A 18 16.71 15.25 1.17
N SER A 19 16.61 15.69 2.42
CA SER A 19 17.68 15.52 3.43
C SER A 19 17.95 14.04 3.74
N LEU A 20 16.90 13.23 3.87
CA LEU A 20 17.03 11.77 4.08
C LEU A 20 17.70 11.09 2.88
N LYS A 21 17.35 11.50 1.66
CA LYS A 21 17.97 10.99 0.44
C LYS A 21 19.45 11.38 0.33
N ALA A 22 19.79 12.62 0.66
CA ALA A 22 21.18 13.07 0.70
C ALA A 22 21.98 12.26 1.73
N MET A 23 21.47 12.13 2.96
CA MET A 23 22.08 11.34 4.03
C MET A 23 22.31 9.88 3.63
N ALA A 24 21.33 9.25 2.96
CA ALA A 24 21.47 7.87 2.48
C ALA A 24 22.61 7.73 1.45
N LYS A 25 22.79 8.71 0.56
CA LYS A 25 23.88 8.73 -0.42
C LYS A 25 25.24 8.96 0.25
N ASP A 26 25.30 9.89 1.19
CA ASP A 26 26.54 10.26 1.87
C ASP A 26 27.06 9.13 2.76
N LEU A 27 26.18 8.50 3.54
CA LEU A 27 26.51 7.39 4.44
C LEU A 27 26.57 6.04 3.73
N LYS A 28 26.18 5.97 2.45
CA LYS A 28 26.08 4.71 1.67
C LYS A 28 25.29 3.62 2.41
N THR A 29 24.28 4.01 3.16
CA THR A 29 23.48 3.13 4.02
C THR A 29 22.01 3.26 3.66
N PRO A 30 21.25 2.16 3.51
CA PRO A 30 19.82 2.23 3.26
C PRO A 30 19.09 2.98 4.37
N VAL A 31 18.30 3.98 4.00
CA VAL A 31 17.45 4.73 4.93
C VAL A 31 16.00 4.36 4.66
N ILE A 32 15.31 3.87 5.69
CA ILE A 32 13.89 3.56 5.65
C ILE A 32 13.15 4.61 6.45
N SER A 33 12.17 5.25 5.82
CA SER A 33 11.26 6.18 6.48
C SER A 33 9.84 5.63 6.44
N LEU A 34 9.12 5.73 7.55
CA LEU A 34 7.69 5.44 7.59
C LEU A 34 6.92 6.71 7.21
N SER A 35 5.91 6.56 6.37
CA SER A 35 5.01 7.65 6.00
C SER A 35 3.58 7.23 6.27
N GLN A 36 2.80 8.16 6.83
CA GLN A 36 1.36 7.97 6.96
C GLN A 36 0.68 8.24 5.62
N LEU A 37 -0.44 7.55 5.40
CA LEU A 37 -1.26 7.71 4.19
C LEU A 37 -2.44 8.65 4.46
N SER A 38 -2.93 9.29 3.41
CA SER A 38 -4.20 10.02 3.43
C SER A 38 -5.34 9.08 3.82
N ARG A 39 -6.26 9.57 4.64
CA ARG A 39 -7.52 8.87 4.98
C ARG A 39 -8.43 8.68 3.77
N ASP A 40 -8.13 9.26 2.62
CA ASP A 40 -8.89 9.08 1.39
C ASP A 40 -8.85 7.63 0.87
N VAL A 41 -7.81 6.85 1.21
CA VAL A 41 -7.76 5.40 0.96
C VAL A 41 -8.98 4.68 1.53
N GLU A 42 -9.46 5.14 2.69
CA GLU A 42 -10.60 4.58 3.42
C GLU A 42 -11.95 4.89 2.78
N LYS A 43 -12.01 5.74 1.77
CA LYS A 43 -13.26 6.05 1.05
C LYS A 43 -13.43 5.21 -0.21
N ARG A 44 -12.34 4.63 -0.73
CA ARG A 44 -12.36 3.85 -1.98
C ARG A 44 -12.98 2.46 -1.77
N PRO A 45 -13.65 1.87 -2.78
CA PRO A 45 -14.08 0.47 -2.69
C PRO A 45 -12.89 -0.48 -2.51
N ASN A 46 -11.83 -0.28 -3.31
CA ASN A 46 -10.55 -0.97 -3.13
C ASN A 46 -9.66 -0.13 -2.22
N LYS A 47 -9.40 -0.68 -1.02
CA LYS A 47 -8.60 -0.06 0.05
C LYS A 47 -7.09 -0.26 -0.12
N ARG A 48 -6.62 -0.89 -1.20
CA ARG A 48 -5.18 -1.02 -1.47
C ARG A 48 -4.57 0.37 -1.70
N PRO A 49 -3.51 0.72 -0.94
CA PRO A 49 -2.81 1.99 -1.13
C PRO A 49 -2.11 2.10 -2.48
N THR A 50 -1.93 3.33 -2.91
CA THR A 50 -1.29 3.78 -4.14
C THR A 50 -0.42 4.99 -3.82
N ASN A 51 0.48 5.38 -4.73
CA ASN A 51 1.32 6.57 -4.50
C ASN A 51 0.50 7.86 -4.28
N ALA A 52 -0.71 7.95 -4.86
CA ALA A 52 -1.61 9.09 -4.67
C ALA A 52 -2.06 9.28 -3.20
N ASP A 53 -1.98 8.21 -2.39
CA ASP A 53 -2.32 8.29 -0.96
C ASP A 53 -1.21 8.94 -0.13
N LEU A 54 -0.01 9.20 -0.69
CA LEU A 54 1.05 10.02 -0.06
C LEU A 54 0.75 11.53 -0.18
N ARG A 55 -0.53 11.92 -0.12
CA ARG A 55 -1.00 13.31 -0.30
C ARG A 55 -0.25 14.26 0.65
N ASP A 56 0.05 15.46 0.16
CA ASP A 56 0.94 16.46 0.77
C ASP A 56 2.43 16.09 0.82
N SER A 57 2.79 14.95 0.23
CA SER A 57 4.16 14.41 0.18
C SER A 57 4.62 14.05 -1.23
N GLY A 58 4.18 14.78 -2.26
CA GLY A 58 4.61 14.52 -3.65
C GLY A 58 6.14 14.53 -3.84
N SER A 59 6.85 15.24 -2.97
CA SER A 59 8.32 15.20 -2.84
C SER A 59 8.84 13.84 -2.39
N ILE A 60 8.19 13.15 -1.45
CA ILE A 60 8.55 11.77 -1.06
C ILE A 60 8.47 10.85 -2.27
N GLU A 61 7.39 10.97 -3.07
CA GLU A 61 7.28 10.15 -4.28
C GLU A 61 8.43 10.44 -5.24
N GLN A 62 8.88 11.68 -5.40
CA GLN A 62 10.00 12.00 -6.28
C GLN A 62 11.34 11.48 -5.73
N ASP A 63 11.62 11.72 -4.45
CA ASP A 63 12.92 11.47 -3.82
C ASP A 63 13.19 9.99 -3.54
N ALA A 64 12.15 9.22 -3.20
CA ALA A 64 12.29 7.81 -2.84
C ALA A 64 12.85 6.98 -4.01
N ASP A 65 13.74 6.04 -3.69
CA ASP A 65 14.18 5.01 -4.65
C ASP A 65 13.12 3.91 -4.79
N SER A 66 12.53 3.52 -3.67
CA SER A 66 11.49 2.50 -3.60
C SER A 66 10.37 2.97 -2.66
N ILE A 67 9.14 2.60 -2.99
CA ILE A 67 7.95 2.84 -2.14
C ILE A 67 7.28 1.49 -1.95
N ILE A 68 7.10 1.13 -0.68
CA ILE A 68 6.50 -0.13 -0.25
C ILE A 68 5.25 0.23 0.57
N MET A 69 4.12 -0.26 0.11
CA MET A 69 2.83 -0.12 0.78
C MET A 69 2.47 -1.44 1.46
N LEU A 70 1.80 -1.35 2.61
CA LEU A 70 1.28 -2.51 3.31
C LEU A 70 -0.24 -2.52 3.23
N TYR A 71 -0.80 -3.68 2.93
CA TYR A 71 -2.24 -3.90 2.93
C TYR A 71 -2.59 -5.22 3.61
N ARG A 72 -3.68 -5.23 4.37
CA ARG A 72 -4.21 -6.43 5.05
C ARG A 72 -5.72 -6.44 4.94
N GLU A 73 -6.25 -7.50 4.35
CA GLU A 73 -7.71 -7.67 4.21
C GLU A 73 -8.40 -7.80 5.57
N ALA A 74 -7.76 -8.46 6.55
CA ALA A 74 -8.33 -8.66 7.89
C ALA A 74 -8.66 -7.36 8.64
N VAL A 75 -8.10 -6.22 8.23
CA VAL A 75 -8.44 -4.91 8.81
C VAL A 75 -9.85 -4.47 8.39
N TYR A 76 -10.35 -4.98 7.26
CA TYR A 76 -11.62 -4.62 6.64
C TYR A 76 -12.65 -5.76 6.70
N ASP A 77 -12.20 -7.01 6.52
CA ASP A 77 -13.02 -8.21 6.62
C ASP A 77 -12.22 -9.36 7.24
N GLU A 78 -12.48 -9.65 8.51
CA GLU A 78 -11.85 -10.76 9.25
C GLU A 78 -12.26 -12.14 8.75
N ASN A 79 -13.41 -12.27 8.06
CA ASN A 79 -13.91 -13.53 7.53
C ASN A 79 -13.44 -13.82 6.11
N SER A 80 -12.72 -12.88 5.50
CA SER A 80 -12.18 -13.05 4.16
C SER A 80 -11.16 -14.20 4.11
N SER A 81 -11.18 -14.95 3.02
CA SER A 81 -10.14 -15.95 2.74
C SER A 81 -8.73 -15.35 2.71
N ALA A 82 -8.60 -14.06 2.39
CA ALA A 82 -7.34 -13.33 2.38
C ALA A 82 -6.92 -12.77 3.76
N ALA A 83 -7.76 -12.87 4.79
CA ALA A 83 -7.47 -12.34 6.12
C ALA A 83 -6.13 -12.82 6.75
N PRO A 84 -5.67 -14.06 6.54
CA PRO A 84 -4.38 -14.52 7.07
C PRO A 84 -3.16 -13.84 6.43
N PHE A 85 -3.33 -13.15 5.30
CA PHE A 85 -2.23 -12.63 4.50
C PHE A 85 -2.07 -11.11 4.66
N ALA A 86 -0.83 -10.67 4.48
CA ALA A 86 -0.46 -9.29 4.29
C ALA A 86 0.20 -9.13 2.91
N GLU A 87 -0.21 -8.09 2.21
CA GLU A 87 0.36 -7.69 0.93
C GLU A 87 1.41 -6.61 1.17
N ILE A 88 2.63 -6.88 0.71
CA ILE A 88 3.76 -5.96 0.66
C ILE A 88 3.88 -5.50 -0.79
N ILE A 89 3.31 -4.34 -1.09
CA ILE A 89 3.09 -3.85 -2.45
C ILE A 89 4.20 -2.85 -2.80
N VAL A 90 5.07 -3.20 -3.73
CA VAL A 90 6.11 -2.32 -4.26
C VAL A 90 5.49 -1.44 -5.35
N THR A 91 5.11 -0.21 -5.00
CA THR A 91 4.44 0.73 -5.90
C THR A 91 5.42 1.63 -6.65
N LYS A 92 6.66 1.75 -6.18
CA LYS A 92 7.77 2.38 -6.90
C LYS A 92 9.05 1.59 -6.67
N ASN A 93 9.85 1.43 -7.72
CA ASN A 93 11.19 0.87 -7.63
C ASN A 93 12.06 1.43 -8.76
N ARG A 94 13.08 2.23 -8.44
CA ARG A 94 14.02 2.78 -9.43
C ARG A 94 15.00 1.73 -9.99
N PHE A 95 15.17 0.60 -9.29
CA PHE A 95 16.23 -0.37 -9.59
C PHE A 95 15.69 -1.80 -9.81
N GLY A 96 14.42 -1.95 -10.20
CA GLY A 96 13.85 -3.27 -10.41
C GLY A 96 12.37 -3.25 -10.74
N SER A 97 11.76 -4.43 -10.67
CA SER A 97 10.34 -4.61 -10.94
C SER A 97 9.46 -4.08 -9.81
N LEU A 98 8.24 -3.72 -10.18
CA LEU A 98 7.13 -3.56 -9.25
C LEU A 98 6.49 -4.93 -8.98
N GLY A 99 5.66 -5.01 -7.96
CA GLY A 99 4.90 -6.22 -7.66
C GLY A 99 4.44 -6.29 -6.22
N THR A 100 3.68 -7.34 -5.91
CA THR A 100 3.22 -7.63 -4.55
C THR A 100 3.89 -8.89 -4.07
N VAL A 101 4.51 -8.80 -2.90
CA VAL A 101 5.00 -9.95 -2.13
C VAL A 101 3.97 -10.24 -1.05
N TYR A 102 3.62 -11.51 -0.90
CA TYR A 102 2.65 -11.96 0.09
C TYR A 102 3.39 -12.56 1.29
N GLN A 103 2.88 -12.29 2.49
CA GLN A 103 3.34 -12.90 3.72
C GLN A 103 2.13 -13.32 4.54
N ARG A 104 2.23 -14.39 5.32
CA ARG A 104 1.26 -14.62 6.39
C ARG A 104 1.51 -13.63 7.51
N PHE A 105 0.43 -13.15 8.12
CA PHE A 105 0.51 -12.29 9.29
C PHE A 105 -0.04 -13.03 10.51
N CYS A 106 0.83 -13.41 11.43
CA CYS A 106 0.47 -14.20 12.60
C CYS A 106 1.06 -13.54 13.85
N ASN A 107 0.21 -13.18 14.81
CA ASN A 107 0.62 -12.57 16.09
C ASN A 107 1.55 -11.35 15.94
N GLY A 108 1.33 -10.51 14.93
CA GLY A 108 2.18 -9.33 14.69
C GLY A 108 3.42 -9.60 13.83
N HIS A 109 3.66 -10.84 13.43
CA HIS A 109 4.84 -11.23 12.66
C HIS A 109 4.49 -11.55 11.20
N PHE A 110 5.35 -11.11 10.30
CA PHE A 110 5.36 -11.56 8.91
C PHE A 110 6.08 -12.91 8.81
N VAL A 111 5.41 -13.88 8.22
CA VAL A 111 5.91 -15.24 8.04
C VAL A 111 5.84 -15.60 6.57
N ALA A 112 6.90 -16.21 6.05
CA ALA A 112 6.97 -16.65 4.66
C ALA A 112 5.81 -17.60 4.33
N CYS A 113 5.31 -17.49 3.09
CA CYS A 113 4.25 -18.34 2.57
C CYS A 113 4.47 -18.63 1.10
N ASP A 114 3.72 -19.61 0.58
CA ASP A 114 3.63 -19.84 -0.85
C ASP A 114 3.06 -18.59 -1.55
N GLN A 115 3.77 -18.09 -2.56
CA GLN A 115 3.42 -16.84 -3.23
C GLN A 115 2.30 -17.01 -4.25
N ASP A 116 2.17 -18.18 -4.86
CA ASP A 116 1.17 -18.44 -5.90
C ASP A 116 -0.19 -18.71 -5.28
N GLU A 117 -0.22 -19.51 -4.19
CA GLU A 117 -1.42 -19.72 -3.38
C GLU A 117 -1.93 -18.39 -2.81
N ALA A 118 -1.05 -17.62 -2.15
CA ALA A 118 -1.44 -16.35 -1.55
C ALA A 118 -1.93 -15.35 -2.62
N ARG A 119 -1.27 -15.30 -3.79
CA ARG A 119 -1.74 -14.46 -4.91
C ARG A 119 -3.13 -14.86 -5.36
N GLN A 120 -3.42 -16.15 -5.55
CA GLN A 120 -4.74 -16.63 -5.98
C GLN A 120 -5.82 -16.21 -4.97
N ILE A 121 -5.58 -16.42 -3.67
CA ILE A 121 -6.54 -16.09 -2.61
C ILE A 121 -6.78 -14.58 -2.51
N CYS A 122 -5.70 -13.78 -2.46
CA CYS A 122 -5.80 -12.32 -2.33
C CYS A 122 -6.43 -11.66 -3.56
N THR A 123 -6.17 -12.18 -4.76
CA THR A 123 -6.78 -11.65 -6.00
C THR A 123 -8.23 -12.07 -6.16
N ALA A 124 -8.59 -13.31 -5.81
CA ALA A 124 -9.97 -13.79 -5.86
C ALA A 124 -10.88 -13.04 -4.87
N SER A 125 -10.37 -12.70 -3.69
CA SER A 125 -11.09 -11.90 -2.68
C SER A 125 -11.42 -10.48 -3.17
N ASN A 126 -10.66 -9.96 -4.14
CA ASN A 126 -10.85 -8.63 -4.72
C ASN A 126 -11.70 -8.63 -6.00
N ALA A 127 -12.16 -9.80 -6.46
CA ALA A 127 -13.08 -9.88 -7.58
C ALA A 127 -14.43 -9.29 -7.14
N PRO A 128 -15.05 -8.39 -7.92
CA PRO A 128 -16.40 -7.93 -7.62
C PRO A 128 -17.30 -9.16 -7.53
N ALA A 129 -18.00 -9.32 -6.40
CA ALA A 129 -18.97 -10.39 -6.22
C ALA A 129 -19.82 -10.47 -7.49
N ALA A 130 -19.75 -11.61 -8.19
CA ALA A 130 -20.47 -11.79 -9.44
C ALA A 130 -21.95 -11.50 -9.14
N ARG A 131 -22.43 -10.34 -9.58
CA ARG A 131 -23.79 -9.90 -9.36
C ARG A 131 -24.66 -10.90 -10.11
N GLY A 132 -25.22 -11.88 -9.40
CA GLY A 132 -26.04 -12.91 -9.99
C GLY A 132 -27.10 -12.24 -10.85
N ARG A 133 -27.00 -12.42 -12.17
CA ARG A 133 -28.05 -12.02 -13.09
C ARG A 133 -29.25 -12.90 -12.76
N ARG A 134 -30.12 -12.41 -11.87
CA ARG A 134 -31.50 -12.88 -11.79
C ARG A 134 -32.15 -12.48 -13.11
N TYR A 135 -32.03 -13.33 -14.12
CA TYR A 135 -32.94 -13.30 -15.24
C TYR A 135 -34.33 -13.48 -14.64
N ALA A 136 -35.17 -12.47 -14.81
CA ALA A 136 -36.58 -12.57 -14.48
C ALA A 136 -37.13 -13.81 -15.19
N GLN A 137 -37.62 -14.77 -14.42
CA GLN A 137 -38.43 -15.86 -14.93
C GLN A 137 -39.55 -15.26 -15.79
N GLY A 138 -39.77 -15.90 -16.93
CA GLY A 138 -40.61 -15.42 -18.01
C GLY A 138 -41.99 -14.96 -17.54
N ALA A 139 -42.46 -13.89 -18.17
CA ALA A 139 -43.88 -13.68 -18.31
C ALA A 139 -44.42 -14.81 -19.19
N ASP A 140 -44.99 -15.83 -18.58
CA ASP A 140 -45.86 -16.77 -19.25
C ASP A 140 -47.20 -16.07 -19.56
N VAL A 141 -47.48 -15.98 -20.86
CA VAL A 141 -48.78 -15.86 -21.57
C VAL A 141 -49.90 -15.02 -20.95
#